data_AF-A0A940ATI8-F1
#
_entry.id   AF-A0A940ATI8-F1
#
_cell.length_a   1.000
_cell.length_b   1.000
_cell.length_c   1.000
_cell.angle_alpha   90.00
_cell.angle_beta   90.00
_cell.angle_gamma   90.00
#
_symmetry.space_group_name_H-M   'P 1'
#
loop_
_entity.id
_entity.type
_entity.pdbx_description
1 polymer ?
#
loop_
_entity_poly.entity_id
_entity_poly.type
_entity_poly.pdbx_seq_one_letter_code
_entity_poly.pdbx_strand_id
1 'polypeptide(L)'
;LGDPRTMVAATAFVVASAAGVCAVGLQNGLERVSKALMACLLALIFVLAARSLMLPGAAKGVVFYLVPDFAKMNEVGIGNVVVEAANQAFFTLSLGIGSMAIFGSYIDRSRTLLGEALNVAALDTSVAIMAGLIVIPACFAFGIEPGQGPGLVFVTLPNVFNAMPLGRLWGTLFFAFMSFAALTTVLAVFENVVACVMDFIGLARRRASLVSGVALLVLSLPCAFGFNVWSAFKPFGEGTCVLDLEDFAVSDVMLPLGALAFALFCTRRYGWGWKNFLREANAGAGPRFPDALRLYCAYGVPVIIISIFAIGVLRRFHFAG
;
A
#
# COMPACT_ATOMS: atom_id res chain seq x y z
N LEU A 1 12.53 17.32 -2.06
CA LEU A 1 12.55 16.87 -0.65
C LEU A 1 13.26 17.85 0.28
N GLY A 2 14.31 18.56 -0.17
CA GLY A 2 15.09 19.46 0.70
C GLY A 2 14.47 20.80 1.07
N ASP A 3 13.41 21.28 0.39
CA ASP A 3 12.71 22.52 0.76
C ASP A 3 11.52 22.22 1.69
N PRO A 4 11.56 22.64 2.97
CA PRO A 4 10.49 22.40 3.93
C PRO A 4 9.17 23.05 3.52
N ARG A 5 9.22 24.23 2.88
CA ARG A 5 8.01 24.99 2.52
C ARG A 5 7.21 24.26 1.46
N THR A 6 7.88 23.79 0.41
CA THR A 6 7.24 23.00 -0.65
C THR A 6 6.64 21.71 -0.10
N MET A 7 7.33 21.00 0.80
CA MET A 7 6.81 19.77 1.40
C MET A 7 5.57 20.02 2.26
N VAL A 8 5.62 20.99 3.17
CA VAL A 8 4.46 21.33 4.02
C VAL A 8 3.29 21.84 3.19
N ALA A 9 3.53 22.68 2.17
CA ALA A 9 2.47 23.19 1.31
C ALA A 9 1.79 22.07 0.49
N ALA A 10 2.59 21.13 -0.06
CA ALA A 10 2.05 19.98 -0.78
C ALA A 10 1.24 19.06 0.14
N THR A 11 1.75 18.75 1.33
CA THR A 11 1.01 17.97 2.34
C THR A 11 -0.28 18.66 2.74
N ALA A 12 -0.24 19.97 3.04
CA ALA A 12 -1.43 20.74 3.39
C ALA A 12 -2.48 20.71 2.27
N PHE A 13 -2.06 20.84 1.02
CA PHE A 13 -2.96 20.75 -0.13
C PHE A 13 -3.64 19.38 -0.22
N VAL A 14 -2.88 18.28 -0.06
CA VAL A 14 -3.42 16.92 -0.12
C VAL A 14 -4.41 16.68 1.03
N VAL A 15 -4.03 17.05 2.26
CA VAL A 15 -4.89 16.87 3.44
C VAL A 15 -6.16 17.71 3.36
N ALA A 16 -6.05 18.98 2.93
CA ALA A 16 -7.21 19.83 2.74
C ALA A 16 -8.15 19.29 1.64
N SER A 17 -7.60 18.77 0.55
CA SER A 17 -8.37 18.13 -0.51
C SER A 17 -9.10 16.90 0.00
N ALA A 18 -8.42 16.04 0.76
CA ALA A 18 -9.01 14.85 1.36
C ALA A 18 -10.14 15.19 2.34
N ALA A 19 -9.89 16.13 3.24
CA ALA A 19 -10.89 16.61 4.20
C ALA A 19 -12.11 17.25 3.50
N GLY A 20 -11.88 18.04 2.44
CA GLY A 20 -12.95 18.63 1.64
C GLY A 20 -13.85 17.58 1.00
N VAL A 21 -13.26 16.57 0.35
CA VAL A 21 -14.00 15.48 -0.30
C VAL A 21 -14.78 14.64 0.72
N CYS A 22 -14.13 14.20 1.81
CA CYS A 22 -14.78 13.40 2.86
C CYS A 22 -15.86 14.18 3.64
N ALA A 23 -15.76 15.51 3.72
CA ALA A 23 -16.80 16.34 4.35
C ALA A 23 -18.11 16.38 3.54
N VAL A 24 -18.03 16.26 2.22
CA VAL A 24 -19.20 16.18 1.32
C VAL A 24 -19.75 14.75 1.24
N GLY A 25 -18.86 13.76 1.41
CA GLY A 25 -19.17 12.34 1.32
C GLY A 25 -18.77 11.76 -0.03
N LEU A 26 -18.40 10.48 -0.02
CA LEU A 26 -17.81 9.79 -1.18
C LEU A 26 -18.81 9.35 -2.25
N GLN A 27 -20.13 9.41 -1.98
CA GLN A 27 -21.11 8.68 -2.77
C GLN A 27 -21.39 9.29 -4.16
N ASN A 28 -21.52 8.39 -5.13
CA ASN A 28 -22.01 8.55 -6.52
C ASN A 28 -21.15 9.35 -7.52
N GLY A 29 -20.41 10.38 -7.11
CA GLY A 29 -19.58 11.19 -8.02
C GLY A 29 -18.14 10.66 -8.17
N LEU A 30 -17.47 10.47 -7.04
CA LEU A 30 -16.05 10.12 -7.01
C LEU A 30 -15.78 8.69 -7.48
N GLU A 31 -16.69 7.76 -7.19
CA GLU A 31 -16.55 6.36 -7.57
C GLU A 31 -16.51 6.18 -9.09
N ARG A 32 -17.35 6.91 -9.85
CA ARG A 32 -17.40 6.80 -11.32
C ARG A 32 -16.12 7.33 -11.96
N VAL A 33 -15.64 8.48 -11.51
CA VAL A 33 -14.39 9.09 -11.99
C VAL A 33 -13.20 8.20 -11.66
N SER A 34 -13.14 7.66 -10.43
CA SER A 34 -12.06 6.77 -9.98
C SER A 34 -12.02 5.48 -10.81
N LYS A 35 -13.16 4.87 -11.13
CA LYS A 35 -13.22 3.68 -11.99
C LYS A 35 -12.64 3.94 -13.38
N ALA A 36 -13.04 5.05 -14.02
CA ALA A 36 -12.53 5.40 -15.34
C ALA A 36 -11.01 5.67 -15.31
N LEU A 37 -10.53 6.42 -14.31
CA LEU A 37 -9.12 6.72 -14.13
C LEU A 37 -8.28 5.46 -13.88
N MET A 38 -8.75 4.53 -13.04
CA MET A 38 -8.05 3.27 -12.80
C MET A 38 -7.97 2.42 -14.08
N ALA A 39 -9.03 2.36 -14.88
CA ALA A 39 -9.00 1.66 -16.17
C ALA A 39 -7.95 2.27 -17.12
N CYS A 40 -7.89 3.61 -17.21
CA CYS A 40 -6.87 4.30 -18.00
C CYS A 40 -5.44 4.06 -17.47
N LEU A 41 -5.26 4.06 -16.14
CA LEU A 41 -3.97 3.77 -15.52
C LEU A 41 -3.52 2.33 -15.83
N LEU A 42 -4.41 1.35 -15.73
CA LEU A 42 -4.11 -0.04 -16.09
C LEU A 42 -3.68 -0.14 -17.56
N ALA A 43 -4.43 0.47 -18.47
CA ALA A 43 -4.08 0.48 -19.89
C ALA A 43 -2.70 1.13 -20.12
N LEU A 44 -2.39 2.23 -19.43
CA LEU A 44 -1.09 2.87 -19.49
C LEU A 44 0.03 1.95 -18.99
N ILE A 45 -0.18 1.26 -17.86
CA ILE A 45 0.79 0.32 -17.30
C ILE A 45 1.11 -0.79 -18.32
N PHE A 46 0.11 -1.33 -19.03
CA PHE A 46 0.37 -2.31 -20.09
C PHE A 46 1.25 -1.76 -21.22
N VAL A 47 0.98 -0.54 -21.69
CA VAL A 47 1.79 0.10 -22.74
C VAL A 47 3.24 0.31 -22.27
N LEU A 48 3.42 0.79 -21.04
CA LEU A 48 4.74 1.04 -20.48
C LEU A 48 5.52 -0.26 -20.23
N ALA A 49 4.85 -1.32 -19.79
CA ALA A 49 5.46 -2.63 -19.59
C ALA A 49 5.95 -3.19 -20.92
N ALA A 50 5.10 -3.16 -21.96
CA ALA A 50 5.48 -3.58 -23.30
C ALA A 50 6.67 -2.76 -23.83
N ARG A 51 6.67 -1.44 -23.64
CA ARG A 51 7.78 -0.59 -24.07
C ARG A 51 9.08 -0.94 -23.34
N SER A 52 9.02 -1.11 -22.02
CA SER A 52 10.19 -1.42 -21.20
C SER A 52 10.87 -2.72 -21.62
N LEU A 53 10.07 -3.76 -21.93
CA LEU A 53 10.56 -5.05 -22.42
C LEU A 53 11.22 -4.97 -23.80
N MET A 54 10.87 -3.98 -24.62
CA MET A 54 11.44 -3.75 -25.96
C MET A 54 12.69 -2.87 -25.94
N LEU A 55 13.13 -2.37 -24.77
CA LEU A 55 14.34 -1.56 -24.70
C LEU A 55 15.60 -2.41 -24.94
N PRO A 56 16.62 -1.87 -25.62
CA PRO A 56 17.91 -2.54 -25.73
C PRO A 56 18.49 -2.82 -24.34
N GLY A 57 18.86 -4.08 -24.07
CA GLY A 57 19.41 -4.48 -22.77
C GLY A 57 18.37 -4.86 -21.71
N ALA A 58 17.06 -4.68 -21.96
CA ALA A 58 15.98 -5.03 -21.04
C ALA A 58 16.00 -6.50 -20.59
N ALA A 59 16.44 -7.41 -21.46
CA ALA A 59 16.50 -8.85 -21.18
C ALA A 59 17.27 -9.18 -19.89
N LYS A 60 18.37 -8.47 -19.60
CA LYS A 60 19.13 -8.66 -18.35
C LYS A 60 18.30 -8.28 -17.13
N GLY A 61 17.53 -7.20 -17.21
CA GLY A 61 16.64 -6.78 -16.14
C GLY A 61 15.43 -7.70 -15.96
N VAL A 62 14.91 -8.29 -17.04
CA VAL A 62 13.86 -9.32 -16.95
C VAL A 62 14.37 -10.55 -16.21
N VAL A 63 15.59 -11.02 -16.54
CA VAL A 63 16.24 -12.13 -15.83
C VAL A 63 16.43 -11.78 -14.36
N PHE A 64 16.96 -10.59 -14.06
CA PHE A 64 17.13 -10.13 -12.69
C PHE A 64 15.80 -10.06 -11.91
N TYR A 65 14.69 -9.71 -12.56
CA TYR A 65 13.39 -9.57 -11.91
C TYR A 65 12.66 -10.90 -11.68
N LEU A 66 12.68 -11.79 -12.67
CA LEU A 66 11.84 -13.00 -12.68
C LEU A 66 12.58 -14.29 -12.30
N VAL A 67 13.90 -14.34 -12.46
CA VAL A 67 14.67 -15.56 -12.17
C VAL A 67 15.12 -15.51 -10.71
N PRO A 68 14.69 -16.45 -9.85
CA PRO A 68 15.07 -16.46 -8.45
C PRO A 68 16.56 -16.76 -8.28
N ASP A 69 17.23 -15.95 -7.46
CA ASP A 69 18.63 -16.15 -7.08
C ASP A 69 18.72 -16.68 -5.64
N PHE A 70 18.83 -18.01 -5.52
CA PHE A 70 18.90 -18.68 -4.22
C PHE A 70 20.21 -18.41 -3.47
N ALA A 71 21.30 -18.09 -4.17
CA ALA A 71 22.55 -17.73 -3.52
C ALA A 71 22.37 -16.40 -2.78
N LYS A 72 21.80 -15.40 -3.47
CA LYS A 72 21.47 -14.10 -2.88
C LYS A 72 20.43 -14.19 -1.76
N MET A 73 19.42 -15.06 -1.91
CA MET A 73 18.47 -15.33 -0.83
C MET A 73 19.13 -15.92 0.42
N ASN A 74 20.14 -16.77 0.26
CA ASN A 74 20.89 -17.32 1.39
C ASN A 74 21.80 -16.28 2.04
N GLU A 75 22.41 -15.39 1.26
CA GLU A 75 23.23 -14.28 1.77
C GLU A 75 22.40 -13.28 2.60
N VAL A 76 21.23 -12.90 2.10
CA VAL A 76 20.31 -11.97 2.80
C VAL A 76 19.57 -12.67 3.95
N GLY A 77 19.43 -13.99 3.86
CA GLY A 77 18.69 -14.84 4.79
C GLY A 77 17.25 -15.07 4.31
N ILE A 78 16.88 -16.34 4.10
CA ILE A 78 15.55 -16.73 3.61
C ILE A 78 14.43 -16.18 4.52
N GLY A 79 14.64 -16.19 5.83
CA GLY A 79 13.68 -15.61 6.79
C GLY A 79 13.43 -14.13 6.56
N ASN A 80 14.47 -13.35 6.25
CA ASN A 80 14.35 -11.92 5.97
C ASN A 80 13.56 -11.69 4.67
N VAL A 81 13.87 -12.43 3.62
CA VAL A 81 13.16 -12.33 2.33
C VAL A 81 11.67 -12.64 2.48
N VAL A 82 11.32 -13.69 3.23
CA VAL A 82 9.93 -14.07 3.48
C VAL A 82 9.19 -13.01 4.28
N VAL A 83 9.83 -12.42 5.29
CA VAL A 83 9.23 -11.38 6.13
C VAL A 83 9.03 -10.09 5.36
N GLU A 84 10.02 -9.65 4.58
CA GLU A 84 9.87 -8.47 3.70
C GLU A 84 8.74 -8.65 2.69
N ALA A 85 8.67 -9.82 2.04
CA ALA A 85 7.60 -10.13 1.10
C ALA A 85 6.22 -10.11 1.79
N ALA A 86 6.14 -10.63 3.01
CA ALA A 86 4.89 -10.63 3.76
C ALA A 86 4.49 -9.22 4.21
N ASN A 87 5.41 -8.41 4.75
CA ASN A 87 5.17 -7.01 5.10
C ASN A 87 4.68 -6.22 3.89
N GLN A 88 5.31 -6.40 2.73
CA GLN A 88 4.88 -5.77 1.48
C GLN A 88 3.45 -6.21 1.10
N ALA A 89 3.10 -7.48 1.30
CA ALA A 89 1.75 -7.98 1.06
C ALA A 89 0.71 -7.35 2.02
N PHE A 90 1.02 -7.20 3.31
CA PHE A 90 0.16 -6.50 4.26
C PHE A 90 -0.02 -5.03 3.89
N PHE A 91 1.07 -4.36 3.49
CA PHE A 91 1.07 -2.96 3.11
C PHE A 91 0.24 -2.71 1.84
N THR A 92 0.53 -3.42 0.75
CA THR A 92 -0.14 -3.19 -0.55
C THR A 92 -1.64 -3.49 -0.48
N LEU A 93 -2.04 -4.51 0.29
CA LEU A 93 -3.45 -4.85 0.52
C LEU A 93 -4.10 -4.05 1.67
N SER A 94 -3.35 -3.17 2.33
CA SER A 94 -3.83 -2.37 3.48
C SER A 94 -4.46 -3.21 4.60
N LEU A 95 -3.88 -4.37 4.89
CA LEU A 95 -4.39 -5.36 5.83
C LEU A 95 -3.98 -5.05 7.27
N GLY A 96 -4.95 -4.85 8.15
CA GLY A 96 -4.72 -4.67 9.60
C GLY A 96 -5.12 -3.30 10.15
N ILE A 97 -5.34 -2.30 9.29
CA ILE A 97 -5.75 -0.94 9.68
C ILE A 97 -7.26 -0.66 9.58
N GLY A 98 -8.07 -1.68 9.27
CA GLY A 98 -9.54 -1.55 9.22
C GLY A 98 -10.10 -0.89 7.96
N SER A 99 -9.26 -0.33 7.08
CA SER A 99 -9.71 0.33 5.85
C SER A 99 -10.57 -0.58 4.96
N MET A 100 -10.18 -1.84 4.79
CA MET A 100 -11.00 -2.82 4.05
C MET A 100 -12.34 -3.12 4.73
N ALA A 101 -12.42 -3.04 6.06
CA ALA A 101 -13.68 -3.27 6.78
C ALA A 101 -14.67 -2.13 6.56
N ILE A 102 -14.19 -0.88 6.49
CA ILE A 102 -15.02 0.29 6.14
C ILE A 102 -15.58 0.13 4.72
N PHE A 103 -14.74 -0.18 3.73
CA PHE A 103 -15.25 -0.43 2.38
C PHE A 103 -16.18 -1.63 2.30
N GLY A 104 -15.86 -2.71 3.01
CA GLY A 104 -16.71 -3.88 3.13
C GLY A 104 -18.09 -3.54 3.71
N SER A 105 -18.20 -2.54 4.59
CA SER A 105 -19.48 -2.08 5.14
C SER A 105 -20.40 -1.42 4.10
N TYR A 106 -19.84 -0.96 2.97
CA TYR A 106 -20.59 -0.36 1.86
C TYR A 106 -20.90 -1.36 0.73
N ILE A 107 -20.35 -2.57 0.76
CA ILE A 107 -20.58 -3.61 -0.24
C ILE A 107 -21.94 -4.28 -0.01
N ASP A 108 -22.67 -4.54 -1.10
CA ASP A 108 -23.93 -5.27 -1.06
C ASP A 108 -23.71 -6.78 -0.90
N ARG A 109 -24.66 -7.47 -0.28
CA ARG A 109 -24.55 -8.92 0.04
C ARG A 109 -24.77 -9.86 -1.16
N SER A 110 -24.61 -9.39 -2.40
CA SER A 110 -24.88 -10.20 -3.60
C SER A 110 -23.71 -11.14 -3.96
N ARG A 111 -22.49 -10.83 -3.54
CA ARG A 111 -21.27 -11.62 -3.80
C ARG A 111 -20.62 -12.11 -2.52
N THR A 112 -19.98 -13.28 -2.60
CA THR A 112 -19.20 -13.85 -1.49
C THR A 112 -17.93 -13.05 -1.24
N LEU A 113 -17.57 -12.82 0.03
CA LEU A 113 -16.39 -12.05 0.40
C LEU A 113 -15.07 -12.69 -0.07
N LEU A 114 -15.00 -14.02 -0.16
CA LEU A 114 -13.81 -14.68 -0.70
C LEU A 114 -13.58 -14.33 -2.17
N GLY A 115 -14.64 -14.28 -2.98
CA GLY A 115 -14.55 -13.91 -4.39
C GLY A 115 -14.02 -12.49 -4.57
N GLU A 116 -14.55 -11.55 -3.78
CA GLU A 116 -14.08 -10.16 -3.79
C GLU A 116 -12.63 -10.04 -3.31
N ALA A 117 -12.26 -10.74 -2.24
CA ALA A 117 -10.89 -10.76 -1.74
C ALA A 117 -9.89 -11.32 -2.77
N LEU A 118 -10.26 -12.38 -3.49
CA LEU A 118 -9.43 -12.95 -4.57
C LEU A 118 -9.27 -11.98 -5.74
N ASN A 119 -10.34 -11.29 -6.15
CA ASN A 119 -10.28 -10.29 -7.22
C ASN A 119 -9.36 -9.13 -6.85
N VAL A 120 -9.48 -8.60 -5.63
CA VAL A 120 -8.61 -7.53 -5.13
C VAL A 120 -7.16 -7.98 -5.10
N ALA A 121 -6.86 -9.14 -4.51
CA ALA A 121 -5.51 -9.67 -4.44
C ALA A 121 -4.89 -9.93 -5.82
N ALA A 122 -5.67 -10.48 -6.76
CA ALA A 122 -5.21 -10.76 -8.12
C ALA A 122 -4.91 -9.47 -8.90
N LEU A 123 -5.77 -8.46 -8.82
CA LEU A 123 -5.57 -7.17 -9.48
C LEU A 123 -4.35 -6.44 -8.92
N ASP A 124 -4.25 -6.34 -7.59
CA ASP A 124 -3.11 -5.72 -6.90
C ASP A 124 -1.78 -6.40 -7.30
N THR A 125 -1.72 -7.73 -7.20
CA THR A 125 -0.52 -8.50 -7.55
C THR A 125 -0.15 -8.34 -9.02
N SER A 126 -1.13 -8.33 -9.92
CA SER A 126 -0.89 -8.16 -11.36
C SER A 126 -0.28 -6.78 -11.65
N VAL A 127 -0.80 -5.73 -11.01
CA VAL A 127 -0.27 -4.38 -11.15
C VAL A 127 1.13 -4.27 -10.58
N ALA A 128 1.40 -4.87 -9.41
CA ALA A 128 2.73 -4.89 -8.80
C ALA A 128 3.77 -5.59 -9.70
N ILE A 129 3.42 -6.74 -10.30
CA ILE A 129 4.29 -7.45 -11.24
C ILE A 129 4.56 -6.60 -12.48
N MET A 130 3.54 -5.96 -13.05
CA MET A 130 3.72 -5.08 -14.20
C MET A 130 4.58 -3.85 -13.87
N ALA A 131 4.41 -3.25 -12.70
CA ALA A 131 5.24 -2.14 -12.25
C ALA A 131 6.72 -2.55 -12.13
N GLY A 132 7.01 -3.73 -11.59
CA GLY A 132 8.36 -4.31 -11.57
C GLY A 132 8.93 -4.53 -12.97
N LEU A 133 8.12 -5.05 -13.90
CA LEU A 133 8.49 -5.21 -15.32
C LEU A 133 8.64 -3.89 -16.10
N ILE A 134 8.07 -2.80 -15.61
CA ILE A 134 8.34 -1.47 -16.16
C ILE A 134 9.69 -0.97 -15.65
N VAL A 135 9.89 -0.97 -14.33
CA VAL A 135 11.01 -0.29 -13.69
C VAL A 135 12.31 -1.07 -13.87
N ILE A 136 12.33 -2.37 -13.56
CA ILE A 136 13.59 -3.13 -13.49
C ILE A 136 14.24 -3.33 -14.86
N PRO A 137 13.53 -3.75 -15.93
CA PRO A 137 14.14 -3.84 -17.26
C PRO A 137 14.65 -2.50 -17.78
N ALA A 138 13.94 -1.40 -17.49
CA ALA A 138 14.38 -0.05 -17.84
C ALA A 138 15.66 0.35 -17.07
N CYS A 139 15.80 -0.03 -15.80
CA CYS A 139 17.03 0.24 -15.04
C CYS A 139 18.25 -0.36 -15.75
N PHE A 140 18.16 -1.63 -16.17
CA PHE A 140 19.25 -2.29 -16.88
C PHE A 140 19.48 -1.73 -18.29
N ALA A 141 18.43 -1.30 -18.99
CA ALA A 141 18.55 -0.69 -20.31
C ALA A 141 19.27 0.67 -20.27
N PHE A 142 19.08 1.45 -19.20
CA PHE A 142 19.66 2.79 -19.05
C PHE A 142 20.88 2.84 -18.11
N GLY A 143 21.35 1.70 -17.58
CA GLY A 143 22.49 1.65 -16.66
C GLY A 143 22.21 2.28 -15.29
N ILE A 144 20.94 2.29 -14.86
CA ILE A 144 20.52 2.77 -13.53
C ILE A 144 20.61 1.59 -12.56
N GLU A 145 21.20 1.82 -11.40
CA GLU A 145 21.32 0.79 -10.36
C GLU A 145 19.95 0.49 -9.72
N PRO A 146 19.48 -0.78 -9.73
CA PRO A 146 18.28 -1.16 -9.00
C PRO A 146 18.49 -1.05 -7.48
N GLY A 147 17.47 -0.62 -6.74
CA GLY A 147 17.52 -0.56 -5.27
C GLY A 147 17.79 0.83 -4.67
N GLN A 148 17.71 1.91 -5.45
CA GLN A 148 17.83 3.30 -4.96
C GLN A 148 16.65 3.80 -4.10
N GLY A 149 15.86 2.88 -3.53
CA GLY A 149 14.71 3.22 -2.70
C GLY A 149 13.60 3.96 -3.44
N PRO A 150 12.77 4.76 -2.72
CA PRO A 150 11.56 5.40 -3.25
C PRO A 150 11.79 6.32 -4.46
N GLY A 151 13.01 6.85 -4.62
CA GLY A 151 13.37 7.74 -5.72
C GLY A 151 13.51 7.04 -7.08
N LEU A 152 13.66 5.71 -7.11
CA LEU A 152 14.01 4.97 -8.32
C LEU A 152 13.03 5.20 -9.47
N VAL A 153 11.72 5.21 -9.17
CA VAL A 153 10.67 5.41 -10.17
C VAL A 153 10.80 6.78 -10.86
N PHE A 154 11.19 7.81 -10.10
CA PHE A 154 11.35 9.18 -10.60
C PHE A 154 12.63 9.38 -11.41
N VAL A 155 13.58 8.45 -11.35
CA VAL A 155 14.80 8.45 -12.17
C VAL A 155 14.62 7.58 -13.42
N THR A 156 14.01 6.40 -13.26
CA THR A 156 13.89 5.42 -14.33
C THR A 156 12.81 5.78 -15.36
N LEU A 157 11.61 6.16 -14.91
CA LEU A 157 10.49 6.38 -15.84
C LEU A 157 10.69 7.55 -16.80
N PRO A 158 11.29 8.69 -16.41
CA PRO A 158 11.59 9.76 -17.37
C PRO A 158 12.45 9.30 -18.55
N ASN A 159 13.39 8.38 -18.33
CA ASN A 159 14.20 7.79 -19.40
C ASN A 159 13.37 6.92 -20.35
N VAL A 160 12.46 6.11 -19.81
CA VAL A 160 11.51 5.32 -20.62
C VAL A 160 10.66 6.25 -21.50
N PHE A 161 10.11 7.32 -20.92
CA PHE A 161 9.28 8.28 -21.66
C PHE A 161 10.09 9.00 -22.75
N ASN A 162 11.32 9.44 -22.47
CA ASN A 162 12.18 10.09 -23.45
C ASN A 162 12.52 9.17 -24.63
N ALA A 163 12.56 7.85 -24.41
CA ALA A 163 12.75 6.86 -25.46
C ALA A 163 11.46 6.56 -26.26
N MET A 164 10.30 7.14 -25.91
CA MET A 164 9.04 6.94 -26.61
C MET A 164 8.70 8.14 -27.52
N PRO A 165 8.05 7.90 -28.68
CA PRO A 165 7.40 8.98 -29.40
C PRO A 165 6.33 9.61 -28.51
N LEU A 166 6.24 10.94 -28.53
CA LEU A 166 5.37 11.71 -27.64
C LEU A 166 5.66 11.47 -26.14
N GLY A 167 6.93 11.24 -25.76
CA GLY A 167 7.33 10.98 -24.37
C GLY A 167 6.73 11.92 -23.33
N ARG A 168 6.61 13.22 -23.64
CA ARG A 168 5.96 14.21 -22.76
C ARG A 168 4.49 13.88 -22.47
N LEU A 169 3.75 13.39 -23.47
CA LEU A 169 2.35 12.99 -23.30
C LEU A 169 2.27 11.78 -22.37
N TRP A 170 3.08 10.75 -22.62
CA TRP A 170 3.14 9.54 -21.78
C TRP A 170 3.52 9.86 -20.33
N GLY A 171 4.54 10.70 -20.13
CA GLY A 171 4.95 11.15 -18.81
C GLY A 171 3.84 11.96 -18.11
N THR A 172 3.19 12.87 -18.82
CA THR A 172 2.07 13.67 -18.26
C THR A 172 0.92 12.77 -17.82
N LEU A 173 0.50 11.83 -18.68
CA LEU A 173 -0.56 10.88 -18.36
C LEU A 173 -0.19 9.99 -17.17
N PHE A 174 1.05 9.50 -17.14
CA PHE A 174 1.53 8.66 -16.04
C PHE A 174 1.48 9.41 -14.70
N PHE A 175 2.12 10.57 -14.62
CA PHE A 175 2.16 11.33 -13.36
C PHE A 175 0.77 11.84 -12.95
N ALA A 176 -0.09 12.19 -13.90
CA ALA A 176 -1.47 12.54 -13.61
C ALA A 176 -2.23 11.34 -13.00
N PHE A 177 -2.23 10.19 -13.66
CA PHE A 177 -2.94 9.01 -13.18
C PHE A 177 -2.36 8.45 -11.87
N MET A 178 -1.04 8.47 -11.72
CA MET A 178 -0.38 8.10 -10.46
C MET A 178 -0.79 9.05 -9.32
N SER A 179 -0.87 10.36 -9.58
CA SER A 179 -1.33 11.33 -8.58
C SER A 179 -2.78 11.09 -8.18
N PHE A 180 -3.65 10.75 -9.14
CA PHE A 180 -5.04 10.38 -8.86
C PHE A 180 -5.13 9.08 -8.05
N ALA A 181 -4.36 8.05 -8.40
CA ALA A 181 -4.32 6.79 -7.66
C ALA A 181 -3.83 6.98 -6.21
N ALA A 182 -2.80 7.81 -6.03
CA ALA A 182 -2.32 8.20 -4.71
C ALA A 182 -3.41 8.97 -3.93
N LEU A 183 -4.09 9.92 -4.56
CA LEU A 183 -5.17 10.68 -3.94
C LEU A 183 -6.34 9.78 -3.52
N THR A 184 -6.76 8.82 -4.35
CA THR A 184 -7.82 7.86 -3.99
C THR A 184 -7.43 7.00 -2.80
N THR A 185 -6.15 6.64 -2.67
CA THR A 185 -5.63 5.88 -1.52
C THR A 185 -5.67 6.73 -0.24
N VAL A 186 -5.24 8.00 -0.32
CA VAL A 186 -5.32 8.93 0.81
C VAL A 186 -6.77 9.16 1.24
N LEU A 187 -7.68 9.37 0.28
CA LEU A 187 -9.11 9.54 0.55
C LEU A 187 -9.70 8.32 1.26
N ALA A 188 -9.32 7.12 0.84
CA ALA A 188 -9.76 5.87 1.44
C ALA A 188 -9.33 5.73 2.91
N VAL A 189 -8.06 6.00 3.21
CA VAL A 189 -7.55 5.97 4.58
C VAL A 189 -8.14 7.11 5.42
N PHE A 190 -8.30 8.29 4.84
CA PHE A 190 -8.89 9.44 5.54
C PHE A 190 -10.36 9.21 5.89
N GLU A 191 -11.15 8.61 5.00
CA GLU A 191 -12.54 8.25 5.29
C GLU A 191 -12.65 7.28 6.47
N ASN A 192 -11.72 6.32 6.58
CA ASN A 192 -11.67 5.42 7.73
C ASN A 192 -11.49 6.22 9.05
N VAL A 193 -10.56 7.17 9.08
CA VAL A 193 -10.36 8.06 10.24
C VAL A 193 -11.62 8.87 10.54
N VAL A 194 -12.25 9.46 9.52
CA VAL A 194 -13.48 10.25 9.69
C VAL A 194 -14.62 9.39 10.22
N ALA A 195 -14.81 8.18 9.68
CA ALA A 195 -15.83 7.24 10.14
C ALA A 195 -15.61 6.85 11.61
N CYS A 196 -14.38 6.51 12.00
CA CYS A 196 -14.05 6.24 13.40
C CYS A 196 -14.35 7.44 14.31
N VAL A 197 -13.98 8.65 13.91
CA VAL A 197 -14.27 9.86 14.70
C VAL A 197 -15.77 10.11 14.83
N MET A 198 -16.54 9.86 13.78
CA MET A 198 -18.00 9.94 13.83
C MET A 198 -18.60 8.92 14.82
N ASP A 199 -18.14 7.67 14.77
CA ASP A 199 -18.68 6.59 15.58
C ASP A 199 -18.28 6.70 17.07
N PHE A 200 -17.04 7.06 17.36
CA PHE A 200 -16.54 7.15 18.74
C PHE A 200 -16.88 8.47 19.44
N ILE A 201 -16.82 9.59 18.70
CA ILE A 201 -17.00 10.94 19.28
C ILE A 201 -18.41 11.48 19.01
N GLY A 202 -19.18 10.89 18.09
CA GLY A 202 -20.53 11.34 17.76
C GLY A 202 -20.57 12.65 16.97
N LEU A 203 -19.47 13.05 16.34
CA LEU A 203 -19.40 14.29 15.56
C LEU A 203 -20.13 14.15 14.22
N ALA A 204 -20.78 15.21 13.77
CA ALA A 204 -21.31 15.28 12.41
C ALA A 204 -20.16 15.24 11.39
N ARG A 205 -20.38 14.60 10.22
CA ARG A 205 -19.35 14.34 9.18
C ARG A 205 -18.47 15.55 8.85
N ARG A 206 -19.04 16.73 8.64
CA ARG A 206 -18.26 17.95 8.33
C ARG A 206 -17.29 18.33 9.45
N ARG A 207 -17.71 18.23 10.72
CA ARG A 207 -16.86 18.51 11.88
C ARG A 207 -15.84 17.40 12.08
N ALA A 208 -16.24 16.13 11.94
CA ALA A 208 -15.33 14.99 12.00
C ALA A 208 -14.22 15.10 10.96
N SER A 209 -14.56 15.46 9.72
CA SER A 209 -13.59 15.68 8.63
C SER A 209 -12.64 16.84 8.92
N LEU A 210 -13.14 17.98 9.41
CA LEU A 210 -12.29 19.11 9.77
C LEU A 210 -11.31 18.78 10.90
N VAL A 211 -11.80 18.17 11.98
CA VAL A 211 -10.97 17.78 13.13
C VAL A 211 -9.91 16.77 12.71
N SER A 212 -10.30 15.75 11.94
CA SER A 212 -9.39 14.74 11.41
C SER A 212 -8.35 15.35 10.47
N GLY A 213 -8.74 16.31 9.63
CA GLY A 213 -7.85 17.00 8.70
C GLY A 213 -6.81 17.86 9.42
N VAL A 214 -7.23 18.63 10.43
CA VAL A 214 -6.30 19.43 11.26
C VAL A 214 -5.35 18.50 12.02
N ALA A 215 -5.86 17.44 12.64
CA ALA A 215 -5.04 16.46 13.35
C ALA A 215 -4.01 15.81 12.43
N LEU A 216 -4.43 15.36 11.24
CA LEU A 216 -3.56 14.70 10.28
C LEU A 216 -2.51 15.64 9.69
N LEU A 217 -2.88 16.91 9.43
CA LEU A 217 -1.91 17.93 9.04
C LEU A 217 -0.80 18.05 10.09
N VAL A 218 -1.16 18.23 11.36
CA VAL A 218 -0.20 18.38 12.46
C VAL A 218 0.65 17.12 12.63
N LEU A 219 0.04 15.94 12.61
CA LEU A 219 0.72 14.66 12.77
C LEU A 219 1.64 14.31 11.60
N SER A 220 1.43 14.89 10.41
CA SER A 220 2.27 14.67 9.23
C SER A 220 3.50 15.60 9.14
N LEU A 221 3.56 16.66 9.96
CA LEU A 221 4.68 17.61 9.97
C LEU A 221 6.04 16.96 10.32
N PRO A 222 6.13 16.05 11.31
CA PRO A 222 7.37 15.31 11.59
C PRO A 222 8.00 14.67 10.35
N CYS A 223 7.21 13.95 9.55
CA CYS A 223 7.66 13.34 8.30
C CYS A 223 8.11 14.39 7.27
N ALA A 224 7.33 15.46 7.09
CA ALA A 224 7.67 16.53 6.16
C ALA A 224 9.00 17.24 6.52
N PHE A 225 9.31 17.36 7.82
CA PHE A 225 10.56 17.93 8.31
C PHE A 225 11.71 16.93 8.37
N GLY A 226 11.43 15.63 8.47
CA GLY A 226 12.43 14.56 8.53
C GLY A 226 13.42 14.55 7.36
N PHE A 227 12.99 14.99 6.18
CA PHE A 227 13.84 15.09 4.99
C PHE A 227 14.72 16.34 4.92
N ASN A 228 14.56 17.30 5.84
CA ASN A 228 15.20 18.60 5.78
C ASN A 228 15.65 19.11 7.16
N VAL A 229 14.80 19.84 7.88
CA VAL A 229 15.11 20.49 9.16
C VAL A 229 15.45 19.46 10.24
N TRP A 230 14.80 18.30 10.21
CA TRP A 230 15.03 17.20 11.16
C TRP A 230 15.89 16.07 10.57
N SER A 231 16.68 16.36 9.53
CA SER A 231 17.59 15.37 8.91
C SER A 231 18.67 14.83 9.86
N ALA A 232 18.93 15.51 10.99
CA ALA A 232 19.80 15.01 12.05
C ALA A 232 19.14 13.92 12.92
N PHE A 233 17.82 13.84 12.94
CA PHE A 233 17.09 12.79 13.67
C PHE A 233 17.07 11.50 12.86
N LYS A 234 17.90 10.55 13.29
CA LYS A 234 18.17 9.29 12.62
C LYS A 234 17.75 8.13 13.52
N PRO A 235 16.45 7.77 13.56
CA PRO A 235 15.89 6.90 14.60
C PRO A 235 16.47 5.48 14.62
N PHE A 236 17.00 4.99 13.48
CA PHE A 236 17.58 3.65 13.39
C PHE A 236 18.99 3.64 12.78
N GLY A 237 19.73 4.74 12.95
CA GLY A 237 21.11 4.87 12.46
C GLY A 237 21.26 5.61 11.14
N GLU A 238 22.47 5.61 10.58
CA GLU A 238 22.81 6.43 9.42
C GLU A 238 21.95 6.12 8.19
N GLY A 239 21.49 7.17 7.51
CA GLY A 239 20.62 7.07 6.35
C GLY A 239 19.13 7.00 6.66
N THR A 240 18.73 6.89 7.94
CA THR A 240 17.31 6.87 8.33
C THR A 240 16.78 8.25 8.69
N CYS A 241 15.48 8.46 8.51
CA CYS A 241 14.77 9.69 8.81
C CYS A 241 13.44 9.41 9.55
N VAL A 242 12.62 10.45 9.76
CA VAL A 242 11.33 10.30 10.45
C VAL A 242 10.38 9.36 9.70
N LEU A 243 10.38 9.38 8.36
CA LEU A 243 9.53 8.49 7.55
C LEU A 243 9.81 7.02 7.89
N ASP A 244 11.08 6.66 8.11
CA ASP A 244 11.49 5.30 8.45
C ASP A 244 10.91 4.83 9.79
N LEU A 245 10.71 5.75 10.74
CA LEU A 245 10.09 5.47 12.05
C LEU A 245 8.58 5.30 11.91
N GLU A 246 7.94 6.16 11.13
CA GLU A 246 6.51 6.05 10.85
C GLU A 246 6.20 4.76 10.08
N ASP A 247 7.02 4.42 9.08
CA ASP A 247 6.89 3.18 8.31
C ASP A 247 7.09 1.96 9.21
N PHE A 248 8.09 1.94 10.10
CA PHE A 248 8.24 0.86 11.08
C PHE A 248 7.00 0.72 11.99
N ALA A 249 6.50 1.84 12.53
CA ALA A 249 5.34 1.83 13.41
C ALA A 249 4.09 1.28 12.70
N VAL A 250 3.88 1.62 11.43
CA VAL A 250 2.70 1.19 10.68
C VAL A 250 2.90 -0.20 10.09
N SER A 251 3.94 -0.39 9.29
CA SER A 251 4.21 -1.57 8.47
C SER A 251 4.67 -2.78 9.26
N ASP A 252 5.56 -2.59 10.25
CA ASP A 252 6.10 -3.71 11.04
C ASP A 252 5.31 -4.00 12.32
N VAL A 253 4.55 -3.01 12.84
CA VAL A 253 3.84 -3.14 14.14
C VAL A 253 2.33 -3.13 13.96
N MET A 254 1.74 -2.03 13.48
CA MET A 254 0.27 -1.89 13.46
C MET A 254 -0.41 -2.83 12.48
N LEU A 255 0.10 -2.97 11.25
CA LEU A 255 -0.49 -3.82 10.22
C LEU A 255 -0.50 -5.31 10.64
N PRO A 256 0.62 -5.92 11.07
CA PRO A 256 0.63 -7.30 11.55
C PRO A 256 -0.27 -7.50 12.79
N LEU A 257 -0.18 -6.63 13.79
CA LEU A 257 -0.97 -6.78 15.02
C LEU A 257 -2.47 -6.61 14.78
N GLY A 258 -2.85 -5.66 13.91
CA GLY A 258 -4.23 -5.46 13.50
C GLY A 258 -4.77 -6.66 12.71
N ALA A 259 -3.97 -7.21 11.79
CA ALA A 259 -4.32 -8.43 11.07
C ALA A 259 -4.48 -9.64 12.00
N LEU A 260 -3.61 -9.77 13.00
CA LEU A 260 -3.72 -10.78 14.06
C LEU A 260 -5.03 -10.62 14.83
N ALA A 261 -5.37 -9.39 15.23
CA ALA A 261 -6.61 -9.10 15.92
C ALA A 261 -7.84 -9.50 15.09
N PHE A 262 -7.88 -9.16 13.80
CA PHE A 262 -8.96 -9.58 12.90
C PHE A 262 -9.03 -11.10 12.71
N ALA A 263 -7.88 -11.76 12.51
CA ALA A 263 -7.83 -13.22 12.37
C ALA A 263 -8.35 -13.93 13.63
N LEU A 264 -7.95 -13.48 14.81
CA LEU A 264 -8.41 -14.02 16.08
C LEU A 264 -9.89 -13.69 16.33
N PHE A 265 -10.34 -12.48 16.00
CA PHE A 265 -11.74 -12.09 16.12
C PHE A 265 -12.67 -12.97 15.28
N CYS A 266 -12.29 -13.26 14.02
CA CYS A 266 -13.09 -14.11 13.13
C CYS A 266 -13.06 -15.60 13.53
N THR A 267 -11.98 -16.08 14.15
CA THR A 267 -11.80 -17.52 14.42
C THR A 267 -12.17 -17.95 15.85
N ARG A 268 -12.00 -17.06 16.84
CA ARG A 268 -12.17 -17.39 18.27
C ARG A 268 -13.60 -17.16 18.75
N ARG A 269 -14.01 -17.95 19.75
CA ARG A 269 -15.35 -17.88 20.38
C ARG A 269 -15.63 -16.55 21.06
N TYR A 270 -14.60 -15.87 21.58
CA TYR A 270 -14.74 -14.57 22.25
C TYR A 270 -14.83 -13.39 21.27
N GLY A 271 -14.62 -13.63 19.97
CA GLY A 271 -14.87 -12.64 18.91
C GLY A 271 -16.17 -12.93 18.18
N TRP A 272 -16.15 -12.78 16.85
CA TRP A 272 -17.27 -13.10 15.97
C TRP A 272 -17.57 -14.60 15.92
N GLY A 273 -16.53 -15.41 16.00
CA GLY A 273 -16.60 -16.87 15.96
C GLY A 273 -16.72 -17.44 14.54
N TRP A 274 -16.05 -18.57 14.32
CA TRP A 274 -15.87 -19.19 13.01
C TRP A 274 -17.17 -19.45 12.23
N LYS A 275 -18.23 -19.91 12.92
CA LYS A 275 -19.52 -20.21 12.27
C LYS A 275 -20.21 -18.94 11.74
N ASN A 276 -20.14 -17.85 12.48
CA ASN A 276 -20.73 -16.58 12.07
C ASN A 276 -19.88 -15.95 10.95
N PHE A 277 -18.56 -16.10 11.04
CA PHE A 277 -17.64 -15.67 9.97
C PHE A 277 -17.96 -16.40 8.67
N LEU A 278 -18.04 -17.73 8.68
CA LEU A 278 -18.38 -18.50 7.47
C LEU A 278 -19.76 -18.14 6.92
N ARG A 279 -20.76 -17.90 7.79
CA ARG A 279 -22.09 -17.48 7.35
C ARG A 279 -22.05 -16.15 6.61
N GLU A 280 -21.33 -15.18 7.16
CA GLU A 280 -21.21 -13.84 6.59
C GLU A 280 -20.36 -13.85 5.31
N ALA A 281 -19.18 -14.49 5.35
CA ALA A 281 -18.25 -14.57 4.22
C ALA A 281 -18.84 -15.30 3.00
N ASN A 282 -19.74 -16.26 3.25
CA ASN A 282 -20.41 -17.05 2.22
C ASN A 282 -21.80 -16.53 1.84
N ALA A 283 -22.21 -15.36 2.32
CA ALA A 283 -23.41 -14.71 1.84
C ALA A 283 -23.25 -14.32 0.35
N GLY A 284 -24.33 -14.44 -0.43
CA GLY A 284 -24.32 -14.12 -1.85
C GLY A 284 -23.81 -15.24 -2.76
N ALA A 285 -23.50 -14.89 -4.01
CA ALA A 285 -23.07 -15.81 -5.06
C ALA A 285 -21.57 -15.70 -5.34
N GLY A 286 -20.86 -16.83 -5.34
CA GLY A 286 -19.42 -16.89 -5.60
C GLY A 286 -18.72 -18.04 -4.87
N PRO A 287 -17.38 -18.09 -4.91
CA PRO A 287 -16.60 -19.13 -4.23
C PRO A 287 -16.78 -19.01 -2.71
N ARG A 288 -17.08 -20.15 -2.08
CA ARG A 288 -17.26 -20.20 -0.63
C ARG A 288 -15.94 -20.37 0.09
N PHE A 289 -15.80 -19.72 1.23
CA PHE A 289 -14.73 -19.93 2.18
C PHE A 289 -14.80 -21.37 2.73
N PRO A 290 -13.72 -22.17 2.58
CA PRO A 290 -13.72 -23.57 2.97
C PRO A 290 -13.60 -23.72 4.50
N ASP A 291 -14.50 -24.52 5.08
CA ASP A 291 -14.51 -24.82 6.52
C ASP A 291 -13.25 -25.59 6.97
N ALA A 292 -12.65 -26.37 6.07
CA ALA A 292 -11.42 -27.13 6.32
C ALA A 292 -10.22 -26.24 6.71
N LEU A 293 -10.22 -24.96 6.29
CA LEU A 293 -9.14 -24.02 6.64
C LEU A 293 -9.25 -23.47 8.06
N ARG A 294 -10.25 -23.88 8.86
CA ARG A 294 -10.43 -23.38 10.23
C ARG A 294 -9.17 -23.46 11.07
N LEU A 295 -8.51 -24.62 11.09
CA LEU A 295 -7.30 -24.82 11.91
C LEU A 295 -6.15 -23.95 11.41
N TYR A 296 -6.00 -23.83 10.09
CA TYR A 296 -5.01 -22.95 9.48
C TYR A 296 -5.27 -21.48 9.81
N CYS A 297 -6.50 -20.99 9.67
CA CYS A 297 -6.84 -19.61 10.01
C CYS A 297 -6.76 -19.32 11.53
N ALA A 298 -7.06 -20.29 12.38
CA ALA A 298 -7.10 -20.10 13.83
C ALA A 298 -5.72 -20.21 14.51
N TYR A 299 -4.76 -20.88 13.87
CA TYR A 299 -3.43 -21.16 14.44
C TYR A 299 -2.29 -20.87 13.45
N GLY A 300 -2.37 -21.39 12.22
CA GLY A 300 -1.33 -21.17 11.20
C GLY A 300 -1.13 -19.70 10.86
N VAL A 301 -2.20 -18.99 10.49
CA VAL A 301 -2.18 -17.56 10.15
C VAL A 301 -1.66 -16.71 11.34
N PRO A 302 -2.18 -16.86 12.58
CA PRO A 302 -1.61 -16.19 13.75
C PRO A 302 -0.12 -16.43 13.96
N VAL A 303 0.36 -17.67 13.83
CA VAL A 303 1.78 -17.99 13.99
C VAL A 303 2.64 -17.31 12.92
N ILE A 304 2.17 -17.28 11.67
CA ILE A 304 2.84 -16.57 10.57
C ILE A 304 2.94 -15.08 10.90
N ILE A 305 1.82 -14.47 11.30
CA ILE A 305 1.78 -13.03 11.63
C ILE A 305 2.67 -12.70 12.83
N ILE A 306 2.65 -13.53 13.89
CA ILE A 306 3.51 -13.34 15.07
C ILE A 306 4.99 -13.47 14.70
N SER A 307 5.34 -14.43 13.82
CA SER A 307 6.70 -14.58 13.33
C SER A 307 7.16 -13.35 12.55
N ILE A 308 6.31 -12.83 11.65
CA ILE A 308 6.58 -11.60 10.88
C ILE A 308 6.80 -10.42 11.81
N PHE A 309 5.90 -10.21 12.77
CA PHE A 309 6.02 -9.15 13.77
C PHE A 309 7.31 -9.27 14.58
N ALA A 310 7.62 -10.46 15.10
CA ALA A 310 8.83 -10.68 15.88
C ALA A 310 10.10 -10.42 15.08
N ILE A 311 10.17 -10.90 13.83
CA ILE A 311 11.34 -10.70 12.96
C ILE A 311 11.46 -9.23 12.54
N GLY A 312 10.35 -8.57 12.18
CA GLY A 312 10.35 -7.15 11.83
C GLY A 312 10.90 -6.27 12.96
N VAL A 313 10.44 -6.51 14.19
CA VAL A 313 10.97 -5.84 15.39
C VAL A 313 12.44 -6.18 15.61
N LEU A 314 12.82 -7.46 15.64
CA LEU A 314 14.19 -7.87 15.92
C LEU A 314 15.17 -7.30 14.91
N ARG A 315 14.82 -7.27 13.63
CA ARG A 315 15.64 -6.70 12.56
C ARG A 315 15.91 -5.22 12.81
N ARG A 316 14.87 -4.45 13.09
CA ARG A 316 15.01 -3.00 13.23
C ARG A 316 15.95 -2.60 14.37
N PHE A 317 16.04 -3.42 15.42
CA PHE A 317 16.92 -3.19 16.56
C PHE A 317 18.27 -3.93 16.50
N HIS A 318 18.42 -5.03 15.73
CA HIS A 318 19.71 -5.70 15.53
C HIS A 318 20.62 -5.01 14.51
N PHE A 319 20.07 -4.35 13.49
CA PHE A 319 20.85 -3.59 12.49
C PHE A 319 21.15 -2.14 12.90
N ALA A 320 20.71 -1.73 14.11
CA ALA A 320 20.99 -0.42 14.69
C ALA A 320 22.24 -0.41 15.60
N GLY A 321 23.01 -1.52 15.63
CA GLY A 321 24.24 -1.69 16.40
C GLY A 321 25.47 -1.79 15.52
#